data_AF-A0A963RM41-F1
#
_entry.id   AF-A0A963RM41-F1
#
_cell.length_a   1.000
_cell.length_b   1.000
_cell.length_c   1.000
_cell.angle_alpha   90.00
_cell.angle_beta   90.00
_cell.angle_gamma   90.00
#
_symmetry.space_group_name_H-M   'P 1'
#
loop_
_entity.id
_entity.type
_entity.pdbx_description
1 polymer ?
#
loop_
_entity_poly.entity_id
_entity_poly.type
_entity_poly.pdbx_seq_one_letter_code
_entity_poly.pdbx_strand_id
1 'polypeptide(L)'
;MELHLIRHPRPAVTPGTCYGRSDLPLAEPPDVLAKALRRLLPEDFALYASPLQRARLLAEALGTPHIDPRLQEIDFGEWEGRSFAEIGSAI
;
A
#
# COMPACT_ATOMS: atom_id res chain seq x y z
N MET A 1 19.85 13.31 4.28
CA MET A 1 19.08 12.32 3.49
C MET A 1 17.73 12.19 4.16
N GLU A 2 16.65 12.42 3.42
CA GLU A 2 15.28 12.39 3.92
C GLU A 2 14.54 11.21 3.26
N LEU A 3 13.75 10.47 4.04
CA LEU A 3 13.00 9.31 3.58
C LEU A 3 11.55 9.46 4.00
N HIS A 4 10.64 9.37 3.03
CA HIS A 4 9.20 9.41 3.23
C HIS A 4 8.63 7.99 3.06
N LEU A 5 7.92 7.49 4.07
CA LEU A 5 7.22 6.20 4.02
C LEU A 5 5.72 6.46 3.95
N ILE A 6 5.13 6.19 2.79
CA ILE A 6 3.71 6.46 2.53
C ILE A 6 2.97 5.13 2.48
N ARG A 7 2.01 4.95 3.38
CA ARG A 7 1.12 3.79 3.34
C ARG A 7 0.12 3.95 2.19
N HIS A 8 -0.16 2.85 1.51
CA HIS A 8 -1.17 2.79 0.46
C HIS A 8 -2.57 3.24 0.94
N PRO A 9 -3.46 3.70 0.05
CA PRO A 9 -4.85 4.00 0.38
C PRO A 9 -5.61 2.74 0.81
N ARG A 10 -6.84 2.92 1.30
CA ARG A 10 -7.69 1.82 1.77
C ARG A 10 -7.93 0.80 0.65
N PRO A 11 -7.57 -0.47 0.84
CA PRO A 11 -7.93 -1.52 -0.11
C PRO A 11 -9.42 -1.85 -0.01
N ALA A 12 -10.00 -2.34 -1.11
CA ALA A 12 -11.36 -2.85 -1.22
C ALA A 12 -11.45 -4.24 -0.58
N VAL A 13 -11.41 -4.27 0.75
CA VAL A 13 -11.52 -5.48 1.56
C VAL A 13 -12.31 -5.20 2.82
N THR A 14 -12.95 -6.23 3.36
CA THR A 14 -13.67 -6.16 4.64
C THR A 14 -12.73 -5.66 5.74
N PRO A 15 -13.15 -4.66 6.55
CA PRO A 15 -12.37 -4.22 7.69
C PRO A 15 -12.03 -5.38 8.64
N GLY A 16 -10.78 -5.44 9.10
CA GLY A 16 -10.30 -6.50 9.98
C GLY A 16 -9.82 -7.77 9.26
N THR A 17 -9.86 -7.82 7.92
CA THR A 17 -9.20 -8.89 7.16
C THR A 17 -7.69 -8.73 7.19
N CYS A 18 -6.98 -9.83 7.45
CA CYS A 18 -5.53 -9.95 7.32
C CYS A 18 -5.18 -10.08 5.83
N TYR A 19 -4.26 -9.24 5.36
CA TYR A 19 -3.76 -9.30 3.99
C TYR A 19 -2.29 -8.89 3.95
N GLY A 20 -1.54 -9.65 3.17
CA GLY A 20 -0.12 -9.44 2.94
C GLY A 20 0.13 -9.26 1.46
N ARG A 21 0.56 -10.32 0.81
CA ARG A 21 0.85 -10.36 -0.63
C ARG A 21 -0.39 -10.50 -1.52
N SER A 22 -1.56 -10.79 -0.95
CA SER A 22 -2.84 -10.66 -1.66
C SER A 22 -2.94 -9.33 -2.40
N ASP A 23 -3.11 -9.40 -3.71
CA ASP A 23 -3.14 -8.22 -4.57
C ASP A 23 -4.55 -7.60 -4.61
N LEU A 24 -4.86 -6.87 -3.55
CA LEU A 24 -6.17 -6.26 -3.34
C LEU A 24 -6.31 -4.94 -4.12
N PRO A 25 -7.48 -4.71 -4.76
CA PRO A 25 -7.78 -3.44 -5.40
C PRO A 25 -7.97 -2.34 -4.36
N LEU A 26 -7.97 -1.08 -4.80
CA LEU A 26 -8.31 0.06 -3.95
C LEU A 26 -9.83 0.21 -3.80
N ALA A 27 -10.27 0.67 -2.63
CA ALA A 27 -11.69 1.00 -2.39
C ALA A 27 -12.12 2.27 -3.13
N GLU A 28 -11.18 3.19 -3.37
CA GLU A 28 -11.39 4.49 -4.01
C GLU A 28 -10.20 4.83 -4.93
N PRO A 29 -10.39 5.64 -5.98
CA PRO A 29 -9.29 6.10 -6.83
C PRO A 29 -8.19 6.84 -6.03
N PRO A 30 -6.90 6.66 -6.37
CA PRO A 30 -5.79 7.24 -5.59
C PRO A 30 -5.61 8.75 -5.82
N ASP A 31 -6.22 9.33 -6.86
CA ASP A 31 -5.92 10.67 -7.38
C ASP A 31 -6.09 11.78 -6.33
N VAL A 32 -7.14 11.69 -5.51
CA VAL A 32 -7.42 12.69 -4.46
C VAL A 32 -6.31 12.70 -3.42
N LEU A 33 -5.88 11.51 -2.98
CA LEU A 33 -4.79 11.38 -2.02
C LEU A 33 -3.45 11.76 -2.65
N ALA A 34 -3.18 11.35 -3.89
CA ALA A 34 -1.96 11.73 -4.61
C ALA A 34 -1.82 13.25 -4.72
N LYS A 35 -2.91 13.95 -5.07
CA LYS A 35 -2.93 15.43 -5.14
C LYS A 35 -2.66 16.08 -3.78
N ALA A 36 -3.20 15.52 -2.70
CA ALA A 36 -2.93 16.01 -1.34
C ALA A 36 -1.46 15.79 -0.95
N LEU A 37 -0.92 14.60 -1.21
CA LEU A 37 0.47 14.25 -0.92
C LEU A 37 1.46 15.08 -1.73
N ARG A 38 1.18 15.38 -3.00
CA ARG A 38 2.07 16.19 -3.85
C ARG A 38 2.40 17.55 -3.25
N ARG A 39 1.49 18.12 -2.45
CA ARG A 39 1.69 19.41 -1.75
C ARG A 39 2.62 19.32 -0.55
N LEU A 40 2.88 18.11 -0.05
CA LEU A 40 3.72 17.82 1.11
C LEU A 40 5.10 17.28 0.70
N LEU A 41 5.22 16.76 -0.52
CA LEU A 41 6.44 16.18 -1.05
C LEU A 41 7.31 17.24 -1.74
N PRO A 42 8.64 17.10 -1.69
CA PRO A 42 9.56 17.96 -2.43
C PRO A 42 9.28 17.91 -3.94
N GLU A 43 9.75 18.91 -4.69
CA GLU A 43 9.55 18.91 -6.15
C GLU A 43 10.20 17.70 -6.82
N ASP A 44 11.43 17.37 -6.41
CA ASP A 44 12.21 16.25 -6.93
C ASP A 44 12.46 15.20 -5.84
N PHE A 45 12.17 13.94 -6.17
CA PHE A 45 12.48 12.79 -5.33
C PHE A 45 12.58 11.52 -6.17
N ALA A 46 13.34 10.55 -5.68
CA ALA A 46 13.30 9.20 -6.20
C ALA A 46 12.05 8.49 -5.64
N LEU A 47 11.22 7.96 -6.52
CA LEU A 47 9.96 7.30 -6.16
C LEU A 47 10.11 5.78 -6.30
N TYR A 48 9.81 5.05 -5.23
CA TYR A 48 9.80 3.59 -5.20
C TYR A 48 8.44 3.08 -4.73
N ALA A 49 8.01 1.93 -5.24
CA ALA A 49 6.76 1.33 -4.83
C ALA A 49 6.81 -0.21 -4.83
N SER A 50 6.00 -0.79 -3.95
CA SER A 50 5.64 -2.21 -4.03
C SER A 50 4.89 -2.51 -5.34
N PRO A 51 5.06 -3.71 -5.93
CA PRO A 51 4.29 -4.12 -7.11
C PRO A 51 2.78 -4.29 -6.85
N LEU A 52 2.37 -4.46 -5.58
CA LEU A 52 0.96 -4.67 -5.22
C LEU A 52 0.13 -3.44 -5.58
N GLN A 53 -1.01 -3.66 -6.23
CA GLN A 53 -1.86 -2.63 -6.87
C GLN A 53 -2.14 -1.47 -5.92
N ARG A 54 -2.53 -1.77 -4.67
CA ARG A 54 -2.85 -0.74 -3.67
C ARG A 54 -1.71 0.28 -3.46
N ALA A 55 -0.45 -0.15 -3.48
CA ALA A 55 0.69 0.75 -3.35
C ALA A 55 1.12 1.35 -4.70
N ARG A 56 1.19 0.50 -5.74
CA ARG A 56 1.61 0.88 -7.09
C ARG A 56 0.72 1.97 -7.69
N LEU A 57 -0.61 1.82 -7.58
CA LEU A 57 -1.57 2.78 -8.15
C LEU A 57 -1.44 4.18 -7.52
N LEU A 58 -1.16 4.26 -6.22
CA LEU A 58 -0.89 5.55 -5.58
C LEU A 58 0.42 6.17 -6.06
N ALA A 59 1.46 5.35 -6.22
CA ALA A 59 2.75 5.83 -6.70
C ALA A 59 2.70 6.27 -8.17
N GLU A 60 1.98 5.55 -9.03
CA GLU A 60 1.71 5.94 -10.41
C GLU A 60 0.93 7.26 -10.50
N ALA A 61 -0.01 7.50 -9.56
CA ALA A 61 -0.71 8.79 -9.48
C ALA A 61 0.18 9.95 -8.97
N LEU A 62 1.32 9.65 -8.33
CA LEU A 62 2.30 10.63 -7.88
C LEU A 62 3.40 10.92 -8.92
N GLY A 63 3.63 9.99 -9.87
CA GLY A 63 4.67 10.11 -10.88
C GLY A 63 5.05 8.75 -11.49
N THR A 64 6.32 8.57 -11.85
CA THR A 64 6.83 7.34 -12.44
C THR A 64 7.66 6.56 -11.41
N PRO A 65 7.09 5.56 -10.72
CA PRO A 65 7.80 4.82 -9.68
C PRO A 65 8.76 3.77 -10.25
N HIS A 66 9.86 3.54 -9.53
CA HIS A 66 10.62 2.30 -9.62
C HIS A 66 9.90 1.20 -8.81
N ILE A 67 9.39 0.18 -9.50
CA ILE A 67 8.73 -0.95 -8.84
C ILE A 67 9.78 -1.89 -8.26
N ASP A 68 9.71 -2.13 -6.94
CA ASP A 68 10.66 -2.98 -6.21
C ASP A 68 9.92 -4.09 -5.45
N PRO A 69 10.06 -5.37 -5.87
CA PRO A 69 9.43 -6.52 -5.20
C PRO A 69 9.82 -6.69 -3.73
N ARG A 70 10.94 -6.10 -3.28
CA ARG A 70 11.39 -6.15 -1.88
C ARG A 70 10.53 -5.27 -0.96
N LEU A 71 9.73 -4.36 -1.52
CA LEU A 71 8.80 -3.50 -0.78
C LEU A 71 7.41 -4.12 -0.60
N GLN A 72 7.20 -5.36 -1.05
CA GLN A 72 5.94 -6.06 -0.78
C GLN A 72 5.71 -6.22 0.72
N GLU A 73 4.43 -6.16 1.09
CA GLU A 73 4.02 -6.49 2.45
C GLU A 73 4.45 -7.92 2.80
N ILE A 74 4.58 -8.17 4.11
CA ILE A 74 4.85 -9.48 4.67
C ILE A 74 3.83 -10.48 4.11
N ASP A 75 4.32 -11.67 3.76
CA ASP A 75 3.48 -12.80 3.38
C ASP A 75 2.88 -13.40 4.64
N PHE A 76 1.56 -13.26 4.83
CA PHE A 76 0.88 -13.80 6.01
C PHE A 76 0.43 -15.26 5.81
N GLY A 77 0.73 -15.88 4.66
CA GLY A 77 0.43 -17.28 4.38
C GLY A 77 -1.04 -17.63 4.62
N GLU A 78 -1.28 -18.67 5.42
CA GLU A 78 -2.62 -19.21 5.75
C GLU A 78 -3.54 -18.21 6.48
N TRP A 79 -3.03 -17.05 6.91
CA TRP A 79 -3.82 -16.00 7.52
C TRP A 79 -4.42 -15.03 6.50
N GLU A 80 -3.92 -15.01 5.26
CA GLU A 80 -4.44 -14.10 4.25
C GLU A 80 -5.93 -14.37 3.94
N GLY A 81 -6.71 -13.29 3.86
CA GLY A 81 -8.15 -13.36 3.62
C GLY A 81 -8.98 -13.69 4.86
N ARG A 82 -8.36 -14.12 5.97
CA ARG A 82 -9.05 -14.36 7.25
C ARG A 82 -9.17 -13.08 8.05
N SER A 83 -10.20 -12.98 8.89
CA SER A 83 -10.30 -11.88 9.84
C SER A 83 -9.32 -12.07 11.00
N PHE A 84 -8.81 -10.98 11.57
CA PHE A 84 -8.00 -11.04 12.79
C PHE A 84 -8.75 -11.69 13.96
N ALA A 85 -10.08 -11.58 13.98
CA ALA A 85 -10.92 -12.26 14.96
C ALA A 85 -10.83 -13.81 14.85
N GLU A 86 -10.68 -14.35 13.65
CA GLU A 86 -10.51 -15.80 13.41
C GLU A 86 -9.07 -16.28 13.66
N ILE A 87 -8.08 -15.39 13.53
CA ILE A 87 -6.67 -15.70 13.77
C ILE A 87 -6.39 -15.77 15.28
N GLY A 88 -7.04 -14.88 16.06
CA GLY A 88 -6.85 -14.78 17.51
C GLY A 88 -5.83 -13.71 17.90
N SER A 89 -5.55 -13.61 19.21
CA SER A 89 -4.58 -12.66 19.76
C SER A 89 -3.16 -13.22 19.73
N ALA A 90 -2.17 -12.33 19.63
CA ALA A 90 -0.79 -12.69 19.96
C ALA A 90 -0.73 -13.20 21.41
N ILE A 91 0.17 -14.16 21.64
CA ILE A 91 0.46 -14.74 22.98
C ILE A 91 1.31 -13.76 23.78
#